data_AF-A0A7C4I5E5-F1
#
_entry.id   AF-A0A7C4I5E5-F1
#
_cell.length_a   1.000
_cell.length_b   1.000
_cell.length_c   1.000
_cell.angle_alpha   90.00
_cell.angle_beta   90.00
_cell.angle_gamma   90.00
#
_symmetry.space_group_name_H-M   'P 1'
#
loop_
_entity.id
_entity.type
_entity.pdbx_description
1 polymer ?
#
loop_
_entity_poly.entity_id
_entity_poly.type
_entity_poly.pdbx_seq_one_letter_code
_entity_poly.pdbx_strand_id
1 'polypeptide(L)'
;IRAKVLVLHGADDPLVPAAEIAAFQEEMRRAGADWQMFYYGGAVHSFSNPQAGADPTMGVAYNEAADRRSWQAMKQFFDEIFK
;
A
#
# COMPACT_ATOMS: atom_id res chain seq x y z
N ILE A 1 2.26 -12.55 -14.46
CA ILE A 1 1.48 -11.30 -14.31
C ILE A 1 1.93 -10.35 -15.42
N ARG A 2 1.01 -9.78 -16.22
CA ARG A 2 1.38 -8.91 -17.36
C ARG A 2 1.25 -7.42 -17.07
N ALA A 3 0.42 -7.04 -16.10
CA ALA A 3 0.27 -5.65 -15.69
C ALA A 3 1.45 -5.23 -14.79
N LYS A 4 1.79 -3.94 -14.82
CA LYS A 4 2.60 -3.30 -13.79
C LYS A 4 1.79 -3.21 -12.49
N VAL A 5 2.42 -3.36 -11.33
CA VAL A 5 1.72 -3.43 -10.03
C VAL A 5 2.27 -2.40 -9.05
N LEU A 6 1.40 -1.58 -8.48
CA LEU A 6 1.73 -0.68 -7.36
C LEU A 6 0.96 -1.11 -6.12
N VAL A 7 1.67 -1.32 -5.01
CA VAL A 7 1.08 -1.63 -3.70
C VAL A 7 1.41 -0.50 -2.71
N LEU A 8 0.37 0.02 -2.06
CA LEU A 8 0.43 1.16 -1.14
C LEU A 8 -0.03 0.68 0.22
N HIS A 9 0.90 0.35 1.11
CA HIS A 9 0.64 -0.45 2.31
C HIS A 9 0.87 0.35 3.59
N GLY A 10 -0.07 0.24 4.54
CA GLY A 10 0.12 0.74 5.90
C GLY A 10 1.08 -0.17 6.65
N ALA A 11 2.25 0.35 7.05
CA ALA A 11 3.33 -0.48 7.58
C ALA A 11 3.01 -1.14 8.94
N ASP A 12 2.03 -0.59 9.65
CA ASP A 12 1.62 -1.05 10.97
C ASP A 12 0.24 -1.74 10.93
N ASP A 13 -0.27 -2.08 9.74
CA ASP A 13 -1.56 -2.75 9.55
C ASP A 13 -1.53 -4.19 10.12
N PRO A 14 -2.25 -4.49 11.23
CA PRO A 14 -2.24 -5.83 11.83
C PRO A 14 -3.11 -6.82 11.06
N LEU A 15 -3.95 -6.35 10.13
CA LEU A 15 -4.87 -7.19 9.36
C LEU A 15 -4.19 -7.89 8.18
N VAL A 16 -2.96 -7.49 7.84
CA VAL A 16 -2.17 -8.09 6.76
C VAL A 16 -0.92 -8.75 7.34
N PRO A 17 -0.91 -10.08 7.51
CA PRO A 17 0.24 -10.79 8.08
C PRO A 17 1.51 -10.64 7.27
N ALA A 18 2.66 -10.52 7.95
CA ALA A 18 3.98 -10.42 7.31
C ALA A 18 4.30 -11.61 6.36
N ALA A 19 3.77 -12.80 6.65
CA ALA A 19 3.92 -13.97 5.79
C ALA A 19 3.20 -13.80 4.44
N GLU A 20 2.03 -13.17 4.41
CA GLU A 20 1.29 -12.90 3.17
C GLU A 20 1.99 -11.83 2.32
N ILE A 21 2.53 -10.80 2.98
CA ILE A 21 3.38 -9.79 2.34
C ILE A 21 4.60 -10.45 1.68
N ALA A 22 5.31 -11.31 2.42
CA ALA A 22 6.49 -12.00 1.89
C ALA A 22 6.12 -12.93 0.72
N ALA A 23 5.01 -13.65 0.83
CA ALA A 23 4.49 -14.51 -0.23
C ALA A 23 4.13 -13.71 -1.49
N PHE A 24 3.44 -12.57 -1.35
CA PHE A 24 3.12 -11.67 -2.47
C PHE A 24 4.39 -11.19 -3.18
N GLN A 25 5.38 -10.71 -2.43
CA GLN A 25 6.64 -10.24 -3.03
C GLN A 25 7.37 -11.35 -3.78
N GLU A 26 7.39 -12.57 -3.22
CA GLU A 26 7.99 -13.72 -3.87
C GLU A 26 7.24 -14.12 -5.15
N GLU A 27 5.91 -14.08 -5.15
CA GLU A 27 5.10 -14.31 -6.35
C GLU A 27 5.42 -13.28 -7.44
N MET A 28 5.49 -11.99 -7.10
CA MET A 28 5.81 -10.95 -8.08
C MET A 28 7.21 -11.15 -8.69
N ARG A 29 8.20 -11.53 -7.87
CA ARG A 29 9.56 -11.86 -8.33
C ARG A 29 9.56 -13.07 -9.27
N ARG A 30 8.91 -14.17 -8.89
CA ARG A 30 8.81 -15.39 -9.72
C ARG A 30 8.09 -15.14 -11.04
N ALA A 31 7.08 -14.28 -11.02
CA ALA A 31 6.32 -13.91 -12.20
C ALA A 31 7.09 -12.97 -13.15
N GLY A 32 8.25 -12.43 -12.74
CA GLY A 32 8.97 -11.41 -13.49
C GLY A 32 8.15 -10.14 -13.67
N ALA A 33 7.24 -9.84 -12.74
CA ALA A 33 6.38 -8.68 -12.82
C ALA A 33 7.20 -7.40 -12.58
N ASP A 34 6.77 -6.30 -13.20
CA ASP A 34 7.21 -4.97 -12.81
C ASP A 34 6.32 -4.48 -11.68
N TRP A 35 6.88 -4.40 -10.48
CA TRP A 35 6.12 -4.09 -9.28
C TRP A 35 6.87 -3.15 -8.34
N GLN A 36 6.10 -2.35 -7.61
CA GLN A 36 6.56 -1.45 -6.57
C GLN A 36 5.66 -1.62 -5.34
N MET A 37 6.26 -1.61 -4.14
CA MET A 37 5.51 -1.64 -2.87
C MET A 37 6.06 -0.58 -1.92
N PHE A 38 5.18 0.27 -1.43
CA PHE A 38 5.51 1.37 -0.53
C PHE A 38 4.91 1.09 0.85
N TYR A 39 5.70 1.33 1.89
CA TYR A 39 5.31 1.19 3.29
C TYR A 39 5.17 2.57 3.92
N TYR A 40 4.01 2.85 4.50
CA TYR A 40 3.73 4.08 5.23
C TYR A 40 3.74 3.82 6.73
N GLY A 41 4.80 4.27 7.43
CA GLY A 41 4.90 4.15 8.89
C GLY A 41 3.82 4.95 9.62
N GLY A 42 3.30 4.40 10.71
CA GLY A 42 2.18 4.95 11.48
C GLY A 42 0.82 4.75 10.82
N ALA A 43 0.74 4.08 9.67
CA ALA A 43 -0.50 3.80 8.97
C ALA A 43 -0.92 2.34 9.17
N VAL A 44 -2.18 2.16 9.50
CA VAL A 44 -2.84 0.86 9.65
C VAL A 44 -3.89 0.70 8.55
N HIS A 45 -4.81 -0.25 8.67
CA HIS A 45 -5.85 -0.44 7.68
C HIS A 45 -6.71 0.82 7.48
N SER A 46 -7.24 1.01 6.27
CA SER A 46 -8.08 2.17 5.91
C SER A 46 -7.43 3.56 6.06
N PHE A 47 -6.09 3.65 5.96
CA PHE A 47 -5.35 4.91 6.09
C PHE A 47 -5.79 6.02 5.13
N SER A 48 -6.43 5.71 4.01
CA SER A 48 -6.93 6.67 3.01
C SER A 48 -8.41 7.05 3.19
N ASN A 49 -9.08 6.56 4.23
CA ASN A 49 -10.48 6.86 4.50
C ASN A 49 -10.63 7.84 5.67
N PRO A 50 -10.94 9.13 5.45
CA PRO A 50 -11.14 10.11 6.52
C PRO A 50 -12.23 9.73 7.54
N GLN A 51 -13.16 8.85 7.17
CA GLN A 51 -14.21 8.37 8.06
C GLN A 51 -13.76 7.23 9.00
N ALA A 52 -12.55 6.71 8.85
CA ALA A 52 -12.00 5.64 9.71
C ALA A 52 -11.57 6.11 11.12
N GLY A 53 -11.69 7.41 11.42
CA GLY A 53 -11.18 7.99 12.67
C GLY A 53 -9.64 8.07 12.69
N ALA A 54 -9.04 8.58 13.75
CA ALA A 54 -7.57 8.77 13.84
C ALA A 54 -6.89 7.88 14.88
N ASP A 55 -7.64 6.98 15.52
CA ASP A 55 -7.13 6.08 16.57
C ASP A 55 -6.73 4.72 15.98
N PRO A 56 -5.42 4.42 15.85
CA PRO A 56 -4.95 3.19 15.21
C PRO A 56 -4.99 1.97 16.13
N THR A 57 -5.42 2.09 17.40
CA THR A 57 -5.36 0.99 18.38
C THR A 57 -6.10 -0.27 17.96
N MET A 58 -7.15 -0.13 17.15
CA MET A 58 -7.93 -1.24 16.60
C MET A 58 -7.41 -1.73 15.23
N GLY A 59 -6.28 -1.20 14.75
CA GLY A 59 -5.71 -1.57 13.46
C GLY A 59 -6.41 -0.96 12.24
N VAL A 60 -7.36 -0.04 12.45
CA VAL A 60 -8.11 0.66 11.40
C VAL A 60 -8.16 2.15 11.77
N ALA A 61 -7.57 3.02 10.95
CA ALA A 61 -7.56 4.45 11.18
C ALA A 61 -7.10 5.21 9.94
N TYR A 62 -7.61 6.43 9.78
CA TYR A 62 -7.14 7.43 8.85
C TYR A 62 -5.73 7.90 9.21
N ASN A 63 -4.89 8.05 8.18
CA ASN A 63 -3.58 8.69 8.30
C ASN A 63 -3.37 9.64 7.12
N GLU A 64 -3.57 10.94 7.35
CA GLU A 64 -3.50 11.99 6.33
C GLU A 64 -2.17 12.00 5.56
N ALA A 65 -1.06 11.74 6.24
CA ALA A 65 0.24 11.72 5.60
C ALA A 65 0.37 10.53 4.63
N ALA A 66 -0.09 9.34 5.05
CA ALA A 66 -0.09 8.15 4.21
C ALA A 66 -1.05 8.30 3.01
N ASP A 67 -2.26 8.80 3.26
CA ASP A 67 -3.26 9.10 2.22
C ASP A 67 -2.70 10.03 1.14
N ARG A 68 -2.18 11.20 1.55
CA ARG A 68 -1.60 12.16 0.61
C ARG A 68 -0.44 11.56 -0.18
N ARG A 69 0.46 10.82 0.48
CA ARG A 69 1.64 10.24 -0.18
C ARG A 69 1.27 9.10 -1.13
N SER A 70 0.33 8.24 -0.74
CA SER A 70 -0.14 7.13 -1.56
C SER A 70 -0.85 7.61 -2.82
N TRP A 71 -1.63 8.69 -2.70
CA TRP A 71 -2.27 9.34 -3.84
C TRP A 71 -1.27 9.91 -4.84
N GLN A 72 -0.19 10.55 -4.36
CA GLN A 72 0.87 11.05 -5.26
C GLN A 72 1.61 9.90 -5.95
N ALA A 73 1.93 8.83 -5.23
CA ALA A 73 2.56 7.64 -5.82
C ALA A 73 1.69 7.00 -6.90
N MET A 74 0.37 6.89 -6.67
CA MET A 74 -0.59 6.40 -7.67
C MET A 74 -0.58 7.27 -8.94
N LYS A 75 -0.64 8.59 -8.80
CA LYS A 75 -0.58 9.50 -9.96
C LYS A 75 0.72 9.35 -10.74
N GLN A 76 1.87 9.28 -10.05
CA GLN A 76 3.16 9.09 -10.70
C GLN A 76 3.24 7.76 -11.45
N PHE A 77 2.69 6.68 -10.86
CA PHE A 77 2.60 5.38 -11.50
C PHE A 77 1.71 5.43 -12.75
N PHE A 78 0.54 6.09 -12.68
CA PHE A 78 -0.33 6.27 -13.84
C PHE A 78 0.30 7.13 -14.95
N ASP A 79 1.00 8.20 -14.56
CA ASP A 79 1.78 9.02 -15.49
C ASP A 79 2.90 8.22 -16.18
N GLU A 80 3.43 7.16 -15.56
CA GLU A 80 4.41 6.27 -16.21
C GLU A 80 3.74 5.34 -17.23
N ILE A 81 2.61 4.72 -16.88
CA ILE A 81 2.05 3.59 -17.65
C ILE A 81 1.08 3.99 -18.75
N PHE A 82 0.52 5.21 -18.71
CA PHE A 82 -0.46 5.70 -19.69
C PHE A 82 0.09 6.75 -20.66
N LYS A 83 1.42 6.86 -20.78
CA LYS A 83 2.03 7.65 -21.86
C LYS A 83 1.83 7.03 -23.23
#